data_AF-Q30Z07-F1
#
_entry.id   AF-Q30Z07-F1
#
_cell.length_a   1.000
_cell.length_b   1.000
_cell.length_c   1.000
_cell.angle_alpha   90.00
_cell.angle_beta   90.00
_cell.angle_gamma   90.00
#
_symmetry.space_group_name_H-M   'P 1'
#
loop_
_entity.id
_entity.type
_entity.pdbx_description
1 polymer ?
#
loop_
_entity_poly.entity_id
_entity_poly.type
_entity_poly.pdbx_seq_one_letter_code
_entity_poly.pdbx_strand_id
1 'polypeptide(L)' 'MLEFSYLEKLEEYMKSGRMAEDFEYSPEERRYEILEFLERFMDVAELADKTATKLIFKNSQLGAFFEDNAQK' A
#
# COMPACT_ATOMS: atom_id res chain seq x y z
N MET A 1 -9.97 -1.66 -14.10
CA MET A 1 -9.42 -1.84 -12.74
C MET A 1 -7.92 -1.94 -12.91
N LEU A 2 -7.10 -1.37 -12.02
CA LEU A 2 -5.66 -1.74 -12.01
C LEU A 2 -5.59 -3.27 -11.97
N GLU A 3 -4.78 -3.87 -12.83
CA GLU A 3 -4.73 -5.32 -12.94
C GLU A 3 -4.23 -5.89 -11.63
N PHE A 4 -5.04 -6.71 -10.95
CA PHE A 4 -4.67 -7.33 -9.67
C PHE A 4 -3.36 -8.12 -9.78
N SER A 5 -3.08 -8.67 -10.96
CA SER A 5 -1.85 -9.35 -11.33
C SER A 5 -0.58 -8.50 -11.17
N TYR A 6 -0.66 -7.16 -11.25
CA TYR A 6 0.49 -6.30 -10.99
C TYR A 6 0.88 -6.29 -9.51
N LEU A 7 -0.09 -6.33 -8.60
CA LEU A 7 0.20 -6.40 -7.16
C LEU A 7 0.86 -7.73 -6.79
N GLU A 8 0.39 -8.82 -7.39
CA GLU A 8 0.99 -10.16 -7.19
C GLU A 8 2.44 -10.21 -7.68
N LYS A 9 2.70 -9.71 -8.89
CA LYS A 9 4.07 -9.63 -9.45
C LYS A 9 4.98 -8.76 -8.59
N LEU A 10 4.44 -7.65 -8.09
CA LEU A 10 5.19 -6.73 -7.25
C LEU A 10 5.52 -7.36 -5.89
N GLU A 11 4.56 -8.05 -5.28
CA GLU A 11 4.76 -8.81 -4.05
C GLU A 11 5.81 -9.93 -4.25
N GLU A 12 5.74 -10.66 -5.36
CA GLU A 12 6.74 -11.68 -5.72
C GLU A 12 8.13 -11.04 -5.91
N TYR A 13 8.22 -9.92 -6.60
CA TYR A 13 9.48 -9.20 -6.82
C TYR A 13 10.14 -8.77 -5.50
N MET A 14 9.37 -8.29 -4.53
CA MET A 14 9.87 -7.96 -3.19
C MET A 14 10.27 -9.20 -2.38
N LYS A 15 9.45 -10.27 -2.38
CA LYS A 15 9.69 -11.47 -1.57
C LYS A 15 10.80 -12.37 -2.09
N SER A 16 11.01 -12.37 -3.41
CA SER A 16 11.96 -13.28 -4.08
C SER A 16 13.43 -12.93 -3.84
N GLY A 17 13.74 -11.77 -3.25
CA GLY A 17 15.11 -11.26 -3.13
C GLY A 17 15.64 -10.59 -4.41
N ARG A 18 14.96 -10.75 -5.55
CA ARG A 18 15.33 -10.12 -6.83
C ARG A 18 15.47 -8.60 -6.71
N MET A 19 14.58 -7.94 -5.96
CA MET A 19 14.69 -6.49 -5.75
C MET A 19 15.96 -6.09 -4.98
N ALA A 20 16.39 -6.90 -4.01
CA ALA A 20 17.61 -6.64 -3.26
C ALA A 20 18.86 -6.86 -4.13
N GLU A 21 18.86 -7.91 -4.97
CA GLU A 21 19.91 -8.14 -5.96
C GLU A 21 19.98 -7.00 -6.99
N ASP A 22 18.83 -6.60 -7.55
CA ASP A 22 18.75 -5.48 -8.48
C ASP A 22 19.26 -4.19 -7.85
N PHE A 23 18.97 -3.96 -6.56
CA PHE A 23 19.52 -2.81 -5.83
C PHE A 23 21.04 -2.90 -5.65
N GLU A 24 21.57 -4.03 -5.19
CA GLU A 24 23.00 -4.22 -4.90
C GLU A 24 23.86 -4.06 -6.16
N TYR A 25 23.41 -4.61 -7.29
CA TYR A 25 24.17 -4.66 -8.54
C TYR A 25 23.84 -3.52 -9.52
N SER A 26 23.02 -2.55 -9.11
CA SER A 26 22.65 -1.41 -9.95
C SER A 26 23.58 -0.19 -9.79
N PRO A 27 23.71 0.63 -10.85
CA PRO A 27 24.25 1.97 -10.73
C PRO A 27 23.44 2.82 -9.73
N GLU A 28 24.09 3.87 -9.20
CA GLU A 28 23.51 4.73 -8.17
C GLU A 28 22.14 5.34 -8.55
N GLU A 29 22.00 5.85 -9.78
CA GLU A 29 20.73 6.39 -10.28
C GLU A 29 19.59 5.38 -10.18
N ARG A 30 19.84 4.13 -10.59
CA ARG A 30 18.85 3.05 -10.55
C ARG A 30 18.52 2.64 -9.12
N ARG A 31 19.48 2.71 -8.19
CA ARG A 31 19.20 2.51 -6.75
C ARG A 31 18.27 3.57 -6.21
N TYR A 32 18.45 4.84 -6.60
CA TYR A 32 17.53 5.91 -6.21
C TYR A 32 16.12 5.69 -6.75
N GLU A 33 15.99 5.28 -8.01
CA GLU A 33 14.67 4.93 -8.60
C GLU A 33 13.96 3.82 -7.81
N ILE A 34 14.70 2.79 -7.39
CA ILE A 34 14.13 1.68 -6.58
C ILE A 34 13.64 2.20 -5.22
N LEU A 35 14.41 3.08 -4.57
CA LEU A 35 14.03 3.66 -3.28
C LEU A 35 12.81 4.59 -3.40
N GLU A 36 12.78 5.46 -4.41
CA GLU A 36 11.65 6.35 -4.68
C GLU A 36 10.38 5.54 -4.97
N PHE A 37 10.51 4.46 -5.74
CA PHE A 37 9.39 3.56 -6.00
C PHE A 37 8.86 2.91 -4.71
N LEU A 38 9.74 2.43 -3.82
CA LEU A 38 9.35 1.86 -2.54
C LEU A 38 8.68 2.88 -1.63
N GLU A 39 9.22 4.10 -1.56
CA GLU A 39 8.62 5.21 -0.81
C GLU A 39 7.19 5.50 -1.29
N ARG A 40 7.03 5.64 -2.61
CA ARG A 40 5.70 5.89 -3.19
C ARG A 40 4.74 4.73 -2.94
N PHE A 41 5.22 3.49 -2.98
CA PHE A 41 4.39 2.32 -2.68
C PHE A 41 3.91 2.31 -1.23
N MET A 42 4.78 2.65 -0.27
CA MET A 42 4.42 2.76 1.15
C MET A 42 3.31 3.80 1.37
N ASP A 43 3.41 4.98 0.75
CA ASP A 43 2.36 6.01 0.83
C ASP A 43 1.00 5.49 0.32
N VAL A 44 1.01 4.76 -0.80
CA VAL A 44 -0.20 4.18 -1.38
C VAL A 44 -0.77 3.09 -0.46
N ALA A 45 0.08 2.25 0.13
CA ALA A 45 -0.34 1.22 1.07
C ALA A 45 -0.99 1.83 2.33
N GLU A 46 -0.41 2.90 2.89
CA GLU A 46 -1.00 3.61 4.03
C GLU A 46 -2.36 4.24 3.66
N LEU A 47 -2.46 4.85 2.47
CA LEU A 47 -3.72 5.38 1.98
C LEU A 47 -4.76 4.27 1.79
N ALA A 48 -4.35 3.11 1.29
CA ALA A 48 -5.22 1.95 1.10
C ALA A 48 -5.75 1.45 2.45
N ASP A 49 -4.91 1.35 3.48
CA ASP A 49 -5.31 0.97 4.84
C ASP A 49 -6.32 1.95 5.44
N LYS A 50 -6.03 3.26 5.38
CA LYS A 50 -6.96 4.31 5.83
C LYS A 50 -8.29 4.25 5.10
N THR A 51 -8.26 3.95 3.80
CA THR A 51 -9.45 3.80 2.97
C THR A 51 -10.24 2.55 3.36
N ALA A 52 -9.58 1.41 3.54
CA ALA A 52 -10.18 0.17 3.99
C ALA A 52 -10.84 0.35 5.37
N THR A 53 -10.13 0.96 6.31
CA THR A 53 -10.66 1.31 7.64
C THR A 53 -11.93 2.15 7.51
N LYS A 54 -11.94 3.23 6.72
CA LYS A 54 -13.14 4.04 6.50
C LYS A 54 -14.29 3.25 5.89
N LEU A 55 -14.02 2.37 4.93
CA LEU A 55 -15.04 1.54 4.27
C LEU A 55 -15.63 0.49 5.22
N ILE A 56 -14.80 -0.13 6.05
CA ILE A 56 -15.23 -1.09 7.07
C ILE A 56 -16.03 -0.37 8.16
N PHE A 57 -15.53 0.76 8.66
CA PHE A 57 -16.19 1.51 9.73
C PHE A 57 -17.51 2.14 9.29
N LYS A 58 -17.60 2.74 8.10
CA LYS A 58 -18.87 3.29 7.57
C LYS A 58 -19.98 2.24 7.49
N ASN A 59 -19.62 0.97 7.32
CA ASN A 59 -20.58 -0.13 7.19
C ASN A 59 -20.65 -1.02 8.45
N SER A 60 -19.98 -0.65 9.54
CA SER A 60 -19.99 -1.42 10.79
C SER A 60 -21.00 -0.86 11.80
N GLN A 61 -21.51 -1.72 12.69
CA GLN A 61 -22.34 -1.29 13.83
C GLN A 61 -21.62 -0.24 14.69
N LEU A 62 -20.30 -0.27 14.73
CA LEU A 62 -19.50 0.70 15.49
C LEU A 62 -19.54 2.08 14.83
N GLY A 63 -19.47 2.18 13.49
CA GLY A 63 -19.67 3.44 12.78
C GLY A 63 -21.07 4.03 12.96
N ALA A 64 -22.10 3.18 12.89
CA ALA A 64 -23.48 3.59 13.16
C ALA A 64 -23.66 4.12 14.59
N PHE A 65 -23.03 3.49 15.59
CA PHE A 65 -23.10 3.93 16.99
C PHE A 65 -22.45 5.31 17.24
N PHE A 66 -21.37 5.64 16.52
CA PHE A 66 -20.72 6.94 16.63
C PHE A 66 -21.50 8.05 15.90
N GLU A 67 -22.12 7.77 14.76
CA GLU A 67 -23.01 8.73 14.07
C GLU A 67 -24.25 9.07 14.93
N ASP A 68 -24.86 8.06 15.57
CA ASP A 68 -26.06 8.22 16.40
C ASP A 68 -25.82 9.03 17.69
N ASN A 69 -24.59 8.98 18.22
CA ASN A 69 -24.17 9.78 19.38
C ASN A 69 -23.67 11.19 19.01
N ALA A 70 -23.18 11.40 17.79
CA ALA A 70 -22.73 12.73 17.32
C ALA A 70 -23.89 13.67 16.94
N GLN A 71 -25.11 13.14 16.80
CA GLN A 71 -26.33 13.90 16.47
C GLN A 71 -27.21 14.26 17.68
N LYS A 72 -26.80 13.89 18.90
CA LYS A 72 -27.46 14.28 20.16
C LYS A 72 -26.68 15.38 20.88
#